data_AF-A0A447TBS4-F1
#
_entry.id   AF-A0A447TBS4-F1
#
_cell.length_a   1.000
_cell.length_b   1.000
_cell.length_c   1.000
_cell.angle_alpha   90.00
_cell.angle_beta   90.00
_cell.angle_gamma   90.00
#
_symmetry.space_group_name_H-M   'P 1'
#
loop_
_entity.id
_entity.type
_entity.pdbx_description
1 polymer ?
#
loop_
_entity_poly.entity_id
_entity_poly.type
_entity_poly.pdbx_seq_one_letter_code
_entity_poly.pdbx_strand_id
1 'polypeptide(L)' 'MIEVDAEGWALIEVKNRFAVGDKLEVIHPSGNRVIELAEMTRNGESVQVAPGNGMQVRIPGLAGYDGKALITRLL' A
#
# COMPACT_ATOMS: atom_id res chain seq x y z
N MET A 1 -7.33 -7.27 2.99
CA MET A 1 -7.06 -6.92 4.40
C MET A 1 -5.64 -6.42 4.44
N ILE A 2 -5.39 -5.29 5.09
CA ILE A 2 -4.03 -4.76 5.23
C ILE A 2 -3.50 -5.18 6.60
N GLU A 3 -2.32 -5.77 6.63
CA GLU A 3 -1.60 -6.09 7.87
C GLU A 3 -0.48 -5.08 8.04
N VAL A 4 -0.48 -4.35 9.14
CA VAL A 4 0.52 -3.31 9.42
C VAL A 4 1.36 -3.73 10.61
N ASP A 5 2.68 -3.70 10.48
CA ASP A 5 3.58 -4.00 11.59
C ASP A 5 3.86 -2.79 12.49
N ALA A 6 4.65 -3.01 13.54
CA ALA A 6 5.02 -1.98 14.51
C ALA A 6 5.84 -0.82 13.91
N GLU A 7 6.46 -1.02 12.76
CA GLU A 7 7.23 -0.01 12.02
C GLU A 7 6.36 0.76 11.01
N GLY A 8 5.07 0.42 10.91
CA GLY A 8 4.12 1.08 10.02
C GLY A 8 4.18 0.57 8.58
N TRP A 9 4.80 -0.60 8.35
CA TRP A 9 4.81 -1.26 7.05
C TRP A 9 3.56 -2.10 6.86
N ALA A 10 2.84 -1.82 5.80
CA ALA A 10 1.63 -2.52 5.40
C ALA A 10 1.93 -3.60 4.36
N LEU A 11 1.59 -4.86 4.65
CA LEU A 11 1.50 -5.94 3.67
C LEU A 11 0.15 -5.86 2.95
N ILE A 12 0.19 -5.75 1.61
CA ILE A 12 -0.99 -5.52 0.78
C ILE A 12 -0.99 -6.50 -0.40
N GLU A 13 -2.15 -7.08 -0.67
CA GLU A 13 -2.41 -7.80 -1.92
C GLU A 13 -2.81 -6.82 -3.03
N VAL A 14 -2.03 -6.77 -4.08
CA VAL A 14 -2.15 -5.79 -5.17
C VAL A 14 -3.14 -6.28 -6.20
N LYS A 15 -4.30 -5.63 -6.28
CA LYS A 15 -5.35 -5.91 -7.28
C LYS A 15 -5.28 -5.03 -8.53
N ASN A 16 -4.66 -3.85 -8.42
CA ASN A 16 -4.54 -2.89 -9.52
C ASN A 16 -3.10 -2.41 -9.64
N ARG A 17 -2.70 -1.97 -10.83
CA ARG A 17 -1.34 -1.46 -11.07
C ARG A 17 -1.11 -0.13 -10.34
N PHE A 18 -0.01 -0.04 -9.62
CA PHE A 18 0.56 1.23 -9.11
C PHE A 18 2.09 1.15 -9.06
N ALA A 19 2.74 2.30 -8.90
CA ALA A 19 4.18 2.45 -8.90
C ALA A 19 4.65 3.43 -7.83
N VAL A 20 5.92 3.32 -7.43
CA VAL A 20 6.59 4.35 -6.62
C VAL A 20 6.46 5.70 -7.33
N GLY A 21 6.11 6.74 -6.57
CA GLY A 21 5.77 8.08 -7.06
C GLY A 21 4.27 8.29 -7.34
N ASP A 22 3.46 7.23 -7.39
CA ASP A 22 2.00 7.39 -7.51
C ASP A 22 1.41 7.98 -6.22
N LYS A 23 0.33 8.76 -6.37
CA LYS A 23 -0.54 9.10 -5.24
C LYS A 23 -1.56 7.99 -5.02
N LEU A 24 -1.60 7.47 -3.81
CA LEU A 24 -2.51 6.42 -3.39
C LEU A 24 -3.53 6.99 -2.40
N GLU A 25 -4.81 6.73 -2.63
CA GLU A 25 -5.85 6.95 -1.63
C GLU A 25 -6.08 5.62 -0.87
N VAL A 26 -5.91 5.71 0.44
CA VAL A 26 -6.20 4.67 1.41
C VAL A 26 -7.61 4.93 1.93
N ILE A 27 -8.51 3.99 1.69
CA ILE A 27 -9.91 4.05 2.13
C ILE A 27 -10.04 3.14 3.34
N HIS A 28 -10.36 3.71 4.51
CA HIS A 28 -10.44 2.98 5.77
C HIS A 28 -11.66 3.46 6.60
N PRO A 29 -12.30 2.60 7.42
CA PRO A 29 -13.48 2.98 8.22
C PRO A 29 -13.26 4.19 9.14
N SER A 30 -12.03 4.41 9.62
CA SER A 30 -11.69 5.58 10.45
C SER A 30 -11.39 6.86 9.65
N GLY A 31 -11.43 6.79 8.32
CA GLY A 31 -11.19 7.92 7.43
C GLY A 31 -10.31 7.58 6.23
N ASN A 32 -10.45 8.37 5.17
CA ASN A 32 -9.62 8.26 3.98
C ASN A 32 -8.35 9.10 4.13
N ARG A 33 -7.27 8.67 3.48
CA ARG A 33 -6.01 9.40 3.42
C ARG A 33 -5.34 9.26 2.07
N VAL A 34 -4.80 10.35 1.55
CA VAL A 34 -3.93 10.32 0.38
C VAL A 34 -2.47 10.28 0.85
N ILE A 35 -1.68 9.38 0.27
CA ILE A 35 -0.23 9.29 0.44
C ILE A 35 0.47 9.34 -0.92
N GLU A 36 1.71 9.78 -0.93
CA GLU A 36 2.62 9.56 -2.06
C GLU A 36 3.44 8.30 -1.77
N LEU A 37 3.45 7.34 -2.70
CA LEU A 37 4.17 6.10 -2.50
C LEU A 37 5.68 6.34 -2.69
N ALA A 38 6.40 6.53 -1.58
CA ALA A 38 7.84 6.79 -1.62
C ALA A 38 8.69 5.53 -1.85
N GLU A 39 8.27 4.38 -1.31
CA GLU A 39 9.00 3.12 -1.42
C GLU A 39 8.06 1.92 -1.33
N MET A 40 8.50 0.82 -1.93
CA MET A 40 7.78 -0.43 -1.96
C MET A 40 8.75 -1.59 -2.02
N THR A 41 8.49 -2.64 -1.23
CA THR A 41 9.32 -3.85 -1.21
C THR A 41 8.50 -5.11 -1.45
N ARG A 42 9.16 -6.14 -1.95
CA ARG A 42 8.63 -7.50 -2.10
C ARG A 42 9.70 -8.46 -1.60
N ASN A 43 9.36 -9.29 -0.60
CA ASN A 43 10.30 -10.23 0.00
C ASN A 43 11.62 -9.58 0.46
N GLY A 44 11.57 -8.32 0.90
CA GLY A 44 12.74 -7.54 1.30
C GLY A 44 13.48 -6.83 0.16
N GLU A 45 13.13 -7.08 -1.10
CA GLU A 45 13.74 -6.44 -2.26
C GLU A 45 12.92 -5.22 -2.71
N SER A 46 13.60 -4.11 -3.03
CA SER A 46 12.95 -2.91 -3.54
C SER A 46 12.34 -3.17 -4.92
N VAL A 47 11.09 -2.72 -5.11
CA VAL A 47 10.37 -2.84 -6.38
C VAL A 47 9.73 -1.51 -6.75
N GLN A 48 9.73 -1.18 -8.04
CA GLN A 48 9.22 0.11 -8.52
C GLN A 48 7.75 0.05 -8.97
N VAL A 49 7.27 -1.13 -9.35
CA VAL A 49 5.93 -1.31 -9.92
C VAL A 49 5.27 -2.55 -9.33
N ALA A 50 4.04 -2.39 -8.88
CA ALA A 50 3.14 -3.47 -8.54
C ALA A 50 2.15 -3.68 -9.70
N PRO A 51 2.11 -4.86 -10.36
CA PRO A 51 1.38 -5.03 -11.62
C PRO A 51 -0.13 -5.28 -11.47
N GLY A 52 -0.65 -5.56 -10.27
CA GLY A 52 -2.09 -5.81 -10.05
C GLY A 52 -2.55 -7.25 -10.25
N ASN A 53 -1.65 -8.23 -10.19
CA ASN A 53 -1.94 -9.64 -10.44
C ASN A 53 -2.11 -10.49 -9.16
N GLY A 54 -2.44 -9.87 -8.03
CA GLY A 54 -2.49 -10.53 -6.72
C GLY A 54 -1.12 -10.63 -6.02
N MET A 55 -0.08 -9.98 -6.58
CA MET A 55 1.21 -9.86 -5.91
C MET A 55 1.07 -9.23 -4.53
N GLN A 56 1.80 -9.75 -3.54
CA GLN A 56 1.93 -9.11 -2.24
C GLN A 56 3.15 -8.19 -2.22
N VAL A 57 2.96 -6.97 -1.73
CA VAL A 57 4.02 -5.97 -1.54
C VAL A 57 3.89 -5.33 -0.17
N ARG A 58 4.98 -4.74 0.31
CA ARG A 58 5.00 -3.93 1.53
C ARG A 58 5.23 -2.47 1.19
N ILE A 59 4.44 -1.58 1.79
CA ILE A 59 4.62 -0.13 1.68
C ILE A 59 4.62 0.50 3.09
N PRO A 60 5.39 1.57 3.33
CA PRO A 60 5.43 2.24 4.64
C PRO A 60 4.30 3.25 4.79
N GLY A 61 4.21 3.86 5.99
CA GLY A 61 3.40 5.04 6.23
C GLY A 61 1.91 4.78 6.47
N LEU A 62 1.54 3.52 6.72
CA LEU A 62 0.16 3.07 6.95
C LEU A 62 -0.12 2.67 8.42
N ALA A 63 0.69 3.14 9.37
CA ALA A 63 0.41 2.96 10.79
C ALA A 63 -1.02 3.43 11.14
N GLY A 64 -1.82 2.55 11.76
CA GLY A 64 -3.23 2.81 12.12
C GLY A 64 -4.26 2.60 11.02
N TYR A 65 -3.88 1.98 9.89
CA TYR A 65 -4.77 1.63 8.77
C TYR A 65 -4.89 0.10 8.57
N ASP A 66 -4.75 -0.66 9.65
CA ASP A 66 -4.89 -2.12 9.64
C ASP A 66 -6.33 -2.59 9.38
N GLY A 67 -6.47 -3.86 8.97
CA GLY A 67 -7.77 -4.49 8.79
C GLY A 67 -8.42 -4.17 7.44
N LYS A 68 -9.62 -3.57 7.46
CA LYS A 68 -10.48 -3.37 6.27
C LYS A 68 -10.13 -2.08 5.51
N ALA A 69 -8.87 -1.91 5.14
CA ALA A 69 -8.45 -0.84 4.25
C ALA A 69 -8.37 -1.30 2.78
N LEU A 70 -8.68 -0.39 1.87
CA LEU A 70 -8.50 -0.53 0.42
C LEU A 70 -7.54 0.55 -0.09
N ILE A 71 -6.83 0.25 -1.18
CA ILE A 71 -5.93 1.20 -1.83
C ILE A 71 -6.38 1.40 -3.26
N THR A 72 -6.50 2.66 -3.66
CA THR A 72 -6.71 3.07 -5.05
C THR A 72 -5.64 4.07 -5.46
N ARG A 73 -5.32 4.10 -6.76
CA ARG A 73 -4.39 5.07 -7.34
C ARG A 73 -5.17 6.27 -7.83
N LEU A 74 -4.70 7.48 -7.51
CA LEU A 74 -5.24 8.73 -8.06
C LEU A 74 -4.57 9.05 -9.41
N LEU A 75 -5.36 9.58 -10.35
CA LEU A 75 -4.90 10.01 -11.69
C LEU A 75 -4.40 11.47 -11.67
#